data_AF-A0A726D1P7-F1
#
_entry.id   AF-A0A726D1P7-F1
#
_cell.length_a   1.000
_cell.length_b   1.000
_cell.length_c   1.000
_cell.angle_alpha   90.00
_cell.angle_beta   90.00
_cell.angle_gamma   90.00
#
_symmetry.space_group_name_H-M   'P 1'
#
loop_
_entity.id
_entity.type
_entity.pdbx_description
1 polymer ?
#
loop_
_entity_poly.entity_id
_entity_poly.type
_entity_poly.pdbx_seq_one_letter_code
_entity_poly.pdbx_strand_id
1 'polypeptide(L)'
;MNQSIEQTGIPQDQSEGFVNAFFEQLEPRPKKARPWTFDRLNAACDTPGAEPVQAVLYPDDAAGFTLYARQGRTLRAVTYHGQPVRFRTFEKALTTLADVSGLSPEIVVDASNWREESGPL
;
A
#
# COMPACT_ATOMS: atom_id res chain seq x y z
N MET A 1 -7.93 6.25 -51.27
CA MET A 1 -7.02 6.79 -50.24
C MET A 1 -7.38 6.12 -48.93
N ASN A 2 -6.66 5.08 -48.55
CA ASN A 2 -6.89 4.34 -47.29
C ASN A 2 -6.03 4.98 -46.20
N GLN A 3 -6.65 5.39 -45.09
CA GLN A 3 -5.96 5.86 -43.89
C GLN A 3 -5.68 4.66 -42.98
N SER A 4 -4.41 4.36 -42.74
CA SER A 4 -3.96 3.43 -41.71
C SER A 4 -3.62 4.23 -40.46
N ILE A 5 -4.24 3.89 -39.33
CA ILE A 5 -3.93 4.46 -38.02
C ILE A 5 -2.66 3.78 -37.51
N GLU A 6 -1.54 4.52 -37.49
CA GLU A 6 -0.30 4.04 -36.87
C GLU A 6 -0.46 3.99 -35.35
N GLN A 7 -0.22 2.81 -34.79
CA GLN A 7 -0.12 2.55 -33.36
C GLN A 7 1.10 3.29 -32.80
N THR A 8 0.88 4.33 -32.00
CA THR A 8 1.94 4.97 -31.20
C THR A 8 2.27 4.07 -30.01
N GLY A 9 3.20 3.14 -30.24
CA GLY A 9 3.85 2.39 -29.17
C GLY A 9 4.72 3.32 -28.33
N ILE A 10 4.43 3.45 -27.04
CA ILE A 10 5.31 4.12 -26.08
C ILE A 10 6.60 3.27 -25.98
N PRO A 11 7.79 3.84 -26.20
CA PRO A 11 9.05 3.12 -26.06
C PRO A 11 9.17 2.55 -24.63
N GLN A 12 9.43 1.25 -24.51
CA GLN A 12 9.50 0.52 -23.23
C GLN A 12 10.44 1.19 -22.21
N ASP A 13 11.53 1.81 -22.67
CA ASP A 13 12.50 2.55 -21.84
C ASP A 13 11.90 3.78 -21.11
N GLN A 14 10.84 4.38 -21.66
CA GLN A 14 10.17 5.53 -21.03
C GLN A 14 9.14 5.09 -19.99
N SER A 15 8.66 3.84 -20.06
CA SER A 15 7.68 3.31 -19.12
C SER A 15 8.29 3.04 -17.74
N GLU A 16 9.51 2.49 -17.68
CA GLU A 16 10.20 2.27 -16.40
C GLU A 16 10.53 3.57 -15.68
N GLY A 17 10.95 4.61 -16.42
CA GLY A 17 11.19 5.94 -15.87
C GLY A 17 9.91 6.60 -15.33
N PHE A 18 8.77 6.39 -16.00
CA PHE A 18 7.48 6.94 -15.56
C PHE A 18 6.95 6.22 -14.32
N VAL A 19 7.12 4.89 -14.27
CA VAL A 19 6.75 4.05 -13.12
C VAL A 19 7.63 4.40 -11.92
N ASN A 20 8.94 4.50 -12.10
CA ASN A 20 9.86 4.89 -11.03
C ASN A 20 9.60 6.32 -10.54
N ALA A 21 9.35 7.29 -11.43
CA ALA A 21 9.00 8.65 -11.03
C ALA A 21 7.65 8.73 -10.31
N PHE A 22 6.69 7.88 -10.69
CA PHE A 22 5.42 7.75 -9.98
C PHE A 22 5.61 7.15 -8.58
N PHE A 23 6.44 6.12 -8.42
CA PHE A 23 6.80 5.56 -7.12
C PHE A 23 7.60 6.55 -6.26
N GLU A 24 8.56 7.28 -6.81
CA GLU A 24 9.30 8.34 -6.10
C GLU A 24 8.41 9.51 -5.67
N GLN A 25 7.35 9.80 -6.45
CA GLN A 25 6.35 10.83 -6.11
C GLN A 25 5.34 10.33 -5.07
N LEU A 26 5.12 9.01 -4.99
CA LEU A 26 4.33 8.35 -3.96
C LEU A 26 5.10 8.08 -2.67
N GLU A 27 6.42 7.97 -2.73
CA GLU A 27 7.28 7.87 -1.55
C GLU A 27 7.37 9.25 -0.89
N PRO A 28 6.71 9.47 0.27
CA PRO A 28 6.78 10.76 0.92
C PRO A 28 8.22 11.01 1.38
N ARG A 29 8.87 12.02 0.79
CA ARG A 29 10.20 12.50 1.22
C ARG A 29 10.25 12.55 2.75
N PRO A 30 11.19 11.82 3.40
CA PRO A 30 11.20 11.68 4.84
C PRO A 30 11.64 13.00 5.49
N LYS A 31 10.68 13.89 5.77
CA LYS A 31 10.78 14.68 7.01
C LYS A 31 10.96 13.64 8.11
N LYS A 32 11.87 13.85 9.08
CA LYS A 32 12.11 12.96 10.24
C LYS A 32 10.83 12.80 11.08
N ALA A 33 9.82 12.16 10.50
CA ALA A 33 8.58 11.79 11.12
C ALA A 33 8.90 10.53 11.89
N ARG A 34 8.55 10.52 13.17
CA ARG A 34 8.62 9.31 13.99
C ARG A 34 7.98 8.15 13.20
N PRO A 35 8.57 6.94 13.26
CA PRO A 35 8.03 5.79 12.55
C PRO A 35 6.56 5.55 12.94
N TRP A 36 5.80 5.02 12.00
CA TRP A 36 4.46 4.53 12.27
C TRP A 36 4.59 3.11 12.79
N THR A 37 4.68 2.98 14.11
CA THR A 37 4.68 1.66 14.75
C THR A 37 3.26 1.13 14.88
N PHE A 38 3.11 -0.18 15.11
CA PHE A 38 1.80 -0.78 15.38
C PHE A 38 1.10 -0.15 16.61
N ASP A 39 1.84 0.13 17.69
CA ASP A 39 1.28 0.83 18.86
C ASP A 39 0.76 2.23 18.52
N ARG A 40 1.45 2.91 17.59
CA ARG A 40 1.05 4.24 17.13
C ARG A 40 -0.17 4.20 16.22
N LEU A 41 -0.32 3.14 15.42
CA LEU A 41 -1.55 2.88 14.66
C LEU A 41 -2.74 2.82 15.62
N ASN A 42 -2.66 2.00 16.68
CA ASN A 42 -3.72 1.92 17.69
C ASN A 42 -4.02 3.28 18.32
N ALA A 43 -3.00 3.98 18.82
CA ALA A 43 -3.18 5.29 19.44
C ALA A 43 -3.77 6.34 18.49
N ALA A 44 -3.44 6.28 17.19
CA ALA A 44 -3.99 7.18 16.18
C ALA A 44 -5.47 6.92 15.92
N CYS A 45 -5.91 5.65 15.98
CA CYS A 45 -7.32 5.27 15.84
C CYS A 45 -8.16 5.73 17.03
N ASP A 46 -7.59 5.72 18.24
CA ASP A 46 -8.28 6.12 19.47
C ASP A 46 -8.33 7.65 19.69
N THR A 47 -7.70 8.45 18.82
CA THR A 47 -7.63 9.91 19.00
C THR A 47 -8.98 10.57 18.65
N PRO A 48 -9.70 11.17 19.62
CA PRO A 48 -11.02 11.75 19.36
C PRO A 48 -10.94 12.93 18.39
N GLY A 49 -11.81 12.96 17.38
CA GLY A 49 -11.90 14.03 16.40
C GLY A 49 -10.77 14.06 15.36
N ALA A 50 -9.86 13.08 15.38
CA ALA A 50 -8.88 12.90 14.31
C ALA A 50 -9.54 12.31 13.05
N GLU A 51 -8.88 12.48 11.90
CA GLU A 51 -9.30 11.78 10.69
C GLU A 51 -9.21 10.25 10.89
N PRO A 52 -10.21 9.48 10.42
CA PRO A 52 -10.20 8.03 10.50
C PRO A 52 -8.94 7.45 9.88
N VAL A 53 -8.39 6.45 10.56
CA VAL A 53 -7.27 5.68 10.04
C VAL A 53 -7.80 4.45 9.33
N GLN A 54 -7.40 4.26 8.08
CA GLN A 54 -7.76 3.11 7.26
C GLN A 54 -6.56 2.19 7.07
N ALA A 55 -6.77 0.89 7.23
CA ALA A 55 -5.77 -0.11 6.87
C ALA A 55 -5.74 -0.31 5.35
N VAL A 56 -4.53 -0.31 4.79
CA VAL A 56 -4.27 -0.63 3.39
C VAL A 56 -3.26 -1.77 3.34
N LEU A 57 -3.63 -2.84 2.66
CA LEU A 57 -2.79 -4.03 2.49
C LEU A 57 -2.23 -4.03 1.07
N TYR A 58 -0.90 -4.00 0.98
CA TYR A 58 -0.17 -4.12 -0.28
C TYR A 58 0.33 -5.55 -0.44
N PRO A 59 -0.13 -6.29 -1.46
CA PRO A 59 0.33 -7.63 -1.74
C PRO A 59 1.77 -7.64 -2.27
N ASP A 60 2.46 -8.72 -1.94
CA ASP A 60 3.77 -9.14 -2.42
C ASP A 60 3.69 -10.66 -2.58
N ASP A 61 3.83 -11.17 -3.80
CA ASP A 61 3.62 -12.59 -4.12
C ASP A 61 4.55 -13.51 -3.32
N ALA A 62 5.76 -13.04 -2.98
CA ALA A 62 6.73 -13.82 -2.22
C ALA A 62 6.55 -13.65 -0.71
N ALA A 63 6.09 -12.49 -0.23
CA ALA A 63 6.10 -12.12 1.18
C ALA A 63 4.71 -11.99 1.86
N GLY A 64 3.61 -12.06 1.11
CA GLY A 64 2.25 -11.92 1.61
C GLY A 64 1.71 -10.49 1.47
N PHE A 65 1.35 -9.83 2.57
CA PHE A 65 0.75 -8.49 2.57
C PHE A 65 1.48 -7.56 3.53
N THR A 66 1.96 -6.42 3.04
CA THR A 66 2.53 -5.36 3.86
C THR A 66 1.44 -4.41 4.32
N LEU A 67 1.44 -4.06 5.61
CA LEU A 67 0.45 -3.16 6.20
C LEU A 67 0.88 -1.69 6.11
N TYR A 68 -0.03 -0.88 5.58
CA TYR A 68 0.05 0.56 5.59
C TYR A 68 -1.18 1.14 6.29
N ALA A 69 -1.01 2.32 6.85
CA ALA A 69 -2.08 3.10 7.41
C ALA A 69 -2.28 4.36 6.58
N ARG A 70 -3.52 4.56 6.14
CA ARG A 70 -3.97 5.77 5.45
C ARG A 70 -4.71 6.66 6.43
N GLN A 71 -4.27 7.90 6.55
CA GLN A 71 -4.98 8.95 7.27
C GLN A 71 -5.09 10.16 6.34
N GLY A 72 -6.31 10.46 5.91
CA GLY A 72 -6.58 11.42 4.84
C GLY A 72 -5.84 11.04 3.56
N ARG A 73 -4.96 11.94 3.08
CA ARG A 73 -4.14 11.74 1.87
C ARG A 73 -2.77 11.13 2.15
N THR A 74 -2.45 10.85 3.41
CA THR A 74 -1.13 10.33 3.79
C THR A 74 -1.18 8.83 3.98
N LEU A 75 -0.31 8.11 3.28
CA LEU A 75 -0.09 6.69 3.46
C LEU A 75 1.24 6.47 4.20
N ARG A 76 1.27 5.59 5.20
CA ARG A 76 2.46 5.32 6.02
C ARG A 76 2.64 3.84 6.25
N ALA A 77 3.84 3.32 6.01
CA ALA A 77 4.17 1.94 6.34
C ALA A 77 4.08 1.72 7.85
N VAL A 78 3.36 0.69 8.26
CA VAL A 78 3.28 0.28 9.66
C VAL A 78 4.45 -0.65 9.94
N THR A 79 5.15 -0.40 11.05
CA THR A 79 6.35 -1.12 11.44
C THR A 79 6.23 -1.74 12.82
N TYR A 80 6.97 -2.82 13.05
CA TYR A 80 7.12 -3.48 14.35
C TYR A 80 8.59 -3.89 14.50
N HIS A 81 9.24 -3.48 15.60
CA HIS A 81 10.70 -3.61 15.80
C HIS A 81 11.55 -3.10 14.63
N GLY A 82 11.12 -2.00 13.99
CA GLY A 82 11.83 -1.36 12.88
C GLY A 82 11.68 -2.06 11.52
N GLN A 83 10.92 -3.15 11.44
CA GLN A 83 10.60 -3.85 10.19
C GLN A 83 9.15 -3.57 9.77
N PRO A 84 8.83 -3.52 8.47
CA PRO A 84 7.44 -3.44 8.01
C PRO A 84 6.61 -4.60 8.56
N VAL A 85 5.39 -4.31 9.03
CA VAL A 85 4.43 -5.35 9.41
C VAL A 85 3.98 -6.07 8.16
N ARG A 86 4.18 -7.38 8.15
CA ARG A 86 3.79 -8.27 7.06
C ARG A 86 2.91 -9.40 7.56
N PHE A 87 1.87 -9.71 6.80
CA PHE A 87 0.99 -10.83 7.04
C PHE A 87 1.15 -11.85 5.92
N ARG A 88 1.37 -13.13 6.26
CA ARG A 88 1.49 -14.16 5.23
C ARG A 88 0.19 -14.38 4.46
N THR A 89 -0.95 -14.20 5.13
CA THR A 89 -2.28 -14.41 4.55
C THR A 89 -3.22 -13.27 4.90
N PHE A 90 -4.30 -13.15 4.13
CA PHE A 90 -5.32 -12.12 4.34
C PHE A 90 -6.07 -12.33 5.66
N GLU A 91 -6.36 -13.58 6.02
CA GLU A 91 -7.03 -13.94 7.27
C GLU A 91 -6.23 -13.49 8.50
N LYS A 92 -4.90 -13.70 8.47
CA LYS A 92 -4.02 -13.24 9.55
C LYS A 92 -4.04 -11.72 9.67
N ALA A 93 -4.10 -11.01 8.55
CA ALA A 93 -4.26 -9.56 8.53
C ALA A 93 -5.59 -9.15 9.17
N LEU A 94 -6.70 -9.76 8.76
CA LEU A 94 -8.03 -9.46 9.30
C LEU A 94 -8.12 -9.72 10.80
N THR A 95 -7.65 -10.88 11.29
CA THR A 95 -7.66 -11.18 12.74
C THR A 95 -6.86 -10.14 13.52
N THR A 96 -5.71 -9.72 12.99
CA THR A 96 -4.87 -8.72 13.67
C THR A 96 -5.52 -7.33 13.67
N LEU A 97 -6.16 -6.96 12.57
CA LEU A 97 -6.81 -5.65 12.42
C LEU A 97 -8.14 -5.57 13.18
N ALA A 98 -8.83 -6.70 13.39
CA ALA A 98 -10.06 -6.76 14.19
C ALA A 98 -9.85 -6.33 15.64
N ASP A 99 -8.63 -6.49 16.17
CA ASP A 99 -8.26 -6.07 17.53
C ASP A 99 -7.90 -4.58 17.62
N VAL A 100 -7.83 -3.86 16.50
CA VAL A 100 -7.53 -2.41 16.47
C VAL A 100 -8.81 -1.61 16.63
N SER A 101 -9.04 -1.11 17.85
CA SER A 101 -10.18 -0.25 18.15
C SER A 101 -10.10 1.07 17.38
N GLY A 102 -11.25 1.57 16.91
CA GLY A 102 -11.33 2.87 16.21
C GLY A 102 -10.79 2.86 14.77
N LEU A 103 -10.28 1.73 14.27
CA LEU A 103 -9.89 1.59 12.87
C LEU A 103 -11.13 1.77 11.96
N SER A 104 -10.93 2.39 10.80
CA SER A 104 -11.96 2.44 9.77
C SER A 104 -12.46 1.02 9.46
N PRO A 105 -13.79 0.79 9.36
CA PRO A 105 -14.33 -0.53 9.07
C PRO A 105 -13.97 -1.01 7.66
N GLU A 106 -13.59 -0.11 6.76
CA GLU A 106 -13.14 -0.43 5.42
C GLU A 106 -11.63 -0.72 5.41
N ILE A 107 -11.27 -1.94 5.01
CA ILE A 107 -9.89 -2.34 4.71
C ILE A 107 -9.71 -2.36 3.20
N VAL A 108 -8.70 -1.66 2.70
CA VAL A 108 -8.37 -1.63 1.27
C VAL A 108 -7.28 -2.64 0.97
N VAL A 109 -7.46 -3.45 -0.06
CA VAL A 109 -6.38 -4.24 -0.67
C VAL A 109 -5.98 -3.56 -1.95
N ASP A 110 -4.77 -3.03 -2.00
CA ASP A 110 -4.24 -2.41 -3.22
C ASP A 110 -3.63 -3.50 -4.12
N ALA A 111 -4.44 -4.01 -5.03
CA ALA A 111 -4.07 -5.08 -5.96
C ALA A 111 -3.04 -4.67 -7.03
N SER A 112 -2.60 -3.41 -7.07
CA SER A 112 -1.74 -2.89 -8.13
C SER A 112 -0.39 -3.63 -8.26
N ASN A 113 0.01 -4.33 -7.21
CA ASN A 113 1.28 -5.04 -7.14
C ASN A 113 1.16 -6.57 -7.25
N TRP A 114 -0.05 -7.11 -7.41
CA TRP A 114 -0.23 -8.52 -7.75
C TRP A 114 0.26 -8.77 -9.16
N ARG A 115 1.19 -9.70 -9.34
CA ARG A 115 1.50 -10.22 -10.66
C ARG A 115 0.49 -11.31 -10.97
N GLU A 116 -0.23 -11.17 -12.08
CA GLU A 116 -0.88 -12.32 -12.68
C GLU A 116 0.23 -13.28 -13.12
N GLU A 117 0.59 -14.24 -12.26
CA GLU A 117 1.22 -15.46 -12.74
C GLU A 117 0.23 -16.07 -13.72
N SER A 118 0.60 -16.09 -15.00
CA SER A 118 -0.04 -16.96 -15.97
C SER A 118 -0.01 -18.35 -15.31
N GLY A 119 -1.17 -18.90 -14.98
CA GLY A 119 -1.27 -20.18 -14.28
C GLY A 119 -0.46 -21.27 -14.97
N PRO A 120 -0.25 -22.43 -14.32
CA PRO A 120 0.57 -23.49 -14.90
C PRO A 120 0.12 -23.78 -16.33
N LEU A 121 1.05 -23.68 -17.28
CA LEU A 121 0.88 -24.15 -18.66
C LEU A 121 0.58 -25.65 -18.69
#